data_AF-A0A818MRR1-F1
#
_entry.id   AF-A0A818MRR1-F1
#
_cell.length_a   1.000
_cell.length_b   1.000
_cell.length_c   1.000
_cell.angle_alpha   90.00
_cell.angle_beta   90.00
_cell.angle_gamma   90.00
#
_symmetry.space_group_name_H-M   'P 1'
#
loop_
_entity.id
_entity.type
_entity.pdbx_description
1 polymer ?
#
loop_
_entity_poly.entity_id
_entity_poly.type
_entity_poly.pdbx_seq_one_letter_code
_entity_poly.pdbx_strand_id
1 'polypeptide(L)'
;IKHAPLIRNNESYIMLQNGLQYTRQWMNKIIGEEMVEIMFEFAKKFNELNLTQEEYALIFPIVICIKDKTINDQETVHHIQCCYLYALYTQMLATRTQLEAKTIFRNLLQILSFLPLLNELQEKKVGSIIPE
;
A
#
# COMPACT_ATOMS: atom_id res chain seq x y z
N ILE A 1 6.32 -9.67 -11.55
CA ILE A 1 7.08 -8.47 -11.10
C ILE A 1 6.74 -8.27 -9.63
N LYS A 2 7.69 -7.97 -8.73
CA LYS A 2 7.37 -7.69 -7.31
C LYS A 2 6.94 -6.21 -7.19
N HIS A 3 5.76 -5.93 -6.63
CA HIS A 3 5.16 -4.58 -6.60
C HIS A 3 5.60 -3.74 -5.39
N ALA A 4 6.01 -4.38 -4.30
CA ALA A 4 6.83 -3.79 -3.27
C ALA A 4 8.27 -4.35 -3.40
N PRO A 5 9.01 -4.01 -4.47
CA PRO A 5 10.31 -4.64 -4.74
C PRO A 5 11.38 -4.26 -3.70
N LEU A 6 11.19 -3.12 -3.02
CA LEU A 6 12.11 -2.61 -2.00
C LEU A 6 11.90 -3.23 -0.62
N ILE A 7 10.82 -3.97 -0.40
CA ILE A 7 10.57 -4.72 0.85
C ILE A 7 10.24 -6.16 0.45
N ARG A 8 11.22 -7.06 0.55
CA ARG A 8 11.09 -8.45 0.08
C ARG A 8 12.00 -9.39 0.86
N ASN A 9 11.56 -10.64 1.00
CA ASN A 9 12.33 -11.69 1.67
C ASN A 9 12.77 -11.27 3.09
N ASN A 10 11.90 -10.58 3.82
CA ASN A 10 12.17 -10.05 5.14
C ASN A 10 13.33 -9.04 5.23
N GLU A 11 13.70 -8.41 4.11
CA GLU A 11 14.70 -7.35 4.03
C GLU A 11 14.17 -6.08 3.34
N SER A 12 14.75 -4.94 3.72
CA SER A 12 14.53 -3.64 3.07
C SER A 12 15.72 -3.26 2.19
N TYR A 13 15.42 -2.85 0.96
CA TYR A 13 16.36 -2.38 -0.06
C TYR A 13 16.10 -0.90 -0.41
N ILE A 14 15.38 -0.17 0.45
CA ILE A 14 15.13 1.26 0.28
C ILE A 14 16.48 2.00 0.39
N MET A 15 16.79 2.82 -0.62
CA MET A 15 17.96 3.71 -0.60
C MET A 15 17.50 5.15 -0.42
N LEU A 16 18.14 5.85 0.51
CA LEU A 16 17.96 7.28 0.73
C LEU A 16 18.91 8.08 -0.19
N GLN A 17 18.68 9.39 -0.30
CA GLN A 17 19.37 10.27 -1.27
C GLN A 17 20.90 10.30 -1.14
N ASN A 18 21.45 9.99 0.04
CA ASN A 18 22.88 9.93 0.31
C ASN A 18 23.50 8.52 0.08
N GLY A 19 22.75 7.60 -0.53
CA GLY A 19 23.18 6.21 -0.70
C GLY A 19 23.07 5.36 0.57
N LEU A 20 22.52 5.91 1.67
CA LEU A 20 22.26 5.14 2.88
C LEU A 20 21.14 4.13 2.61
N GLN A 21 21.41 2.87 2.92
CA GLN A 21 20.40 1.83 2.89
C GLN A 21 19.55 1.90 4.15
N TYR A 22 18.25 2.11 3.97
CA TYR A 22 17.29 2.06 5.07
C TYR A 22 16.89 0.61 5.34
N THR A 23 17.83 -0.14 5.90
CA THR A 23 17.69 -1.57 6.20
C THR A 23 16.62 -1.82 7.24
N ARG A 24 16.15 -3.07 7.37
CA ARG A 24 15.18 -3.46 8.41
C ARG A 24 15.67 -3.12 9.82
N GLN A 25 16.97 -3.25 10.07
CA GLN A 25 17.59 -2.84 11.34
C GLN A 25 17.45 -1.33 11.60
N TRP A 26 17.70 -0.50 10.59
CA TRP A 26 17.49 0.95 10.71
C TRP A 26 16.03 1.29 10.89
N MET A 27 15.13 0.63 10.16
CA MET A 27 13.69 0.81 10.35
C MET A 27 13.26 0.49 11.78
N ASN A 28 13.71 -0.64 12.34
CA ASN A 28 13.42 -1.02 13.72
C ASN A 28 13.87 0.04 14.73
N LYS A 29 15.03 0.67 14.48
CA LYS A 29 15.56 1.72 15.35
C LYS A 29 14.75 3.03 15.28
N ILE A 30 14.25 3.40 14.11
CA ILE A 30 13.56 4.70 13.89
C ILE A 30 12.07 4.60 14.22
N ILE A 31 11.37 3.61 13.67
CA ILE A 31 9.91 3.50 13.75
C ILE A 31 9.42 2.39 14.70
N GLY A 32 10.33 1.54 15.18
CA GLY A 32 10.03 0.46 16.11
C GLY A 32 9.67 -0.86 15.43
N GLU A 33 9.95 -1.97 16.11
CA GLU A 33 9.77 -3.34 15.59
C GLU A 33 8.32 -3.65 15.20
N GLU A 34 7.35 -3.27 16.03
CA GLU A 34 5.92 -3.49 15.74
C GLU A 34 5.51 -2.89 14.38
N MET A 35 5.91 -1.65 14.10
CA MET A 35 5.58 -0.97 12.85
C MET A 35 6.27 -1.63 11.66
N VAL A 36 7.54 -2.00 11.81
CA VAL A 36 8.28 -2.72 10.78
C VAL A 36 7.60 -4.03 10.42
N GLU A 37 7.12 -4.77 11.41
CA GLU A 37 6.47 -6.06 11.16
C GLU A 37 5.15 -5.90 10.42
N ILE A 38 4.35 -4.90 10.77
CA ILE A 38 3.12 -4.59 10.04
C ILE A 38 3.44 -4.17 8.59
N MET A 39 4.46 -3.33 8.37
CA MET A 39 4.88 -2.91 7.02
C MET A 39 5.36 -4.10 6.16
N PHE A 40 6.13 -5.01 6.74
CA PHE A 40 6.66 -6.16 6.02
C PHE A 40 5.58 -7.21 5.72
N GLU A 41 4.67 -7.44 6.66
CA GLU A 41 3.49 -8.28 6.44
C GLU A 41 2.57 -7.68 5.37
N PHE A 42 2.37 -6.36 5.38
CA PHE A 42 1.65 -5.68 4.30
C PHE A 42 2.33 -5.89 2.95
N ALA A 43 3.64 -5.63 2.85
CA ALA A 43 4.39 -5.78 1.60
C ALA A 43 4.36 -7.22 1.07
N LYS A 44 4.42 -8.21 1.97
CA LYS A 44 4.30 -9.63 1.63
C LYS A 44 2.93 -9.93 1.03
N LYS A 45 1.84 -9.62 1.75
CA LYS A 45 0.46 -9.87 1.28
C LYS A 45 0.17 -9.13 -0.03
N PHE A 46 0.67 -7.91 -0.17
CA PHE A 46 0.50 -7.13 -1.39
C PHE A 46 1.26 -7.74 -2.58
N ASN A 47 2.49 -8.22 -2.37
CA ASN A 47 3.25 -8.93 -3.39
C ASN A 47 2.60 -10.27 -3.80
N GLU A 48 1.94 -10.97 -2.86
CA GLU A 48 1.22 -12.23 -3.11
C GLU A 48 0.01 -12.06 -4.03
N LEU A 49 -0.54 -10.84 -4.18
CA LEU A 49 -1.61 -10.54 -5.14
C LEU A 49 -1.15 -10.74 -6.60
N ASN A 50 0.16 -10.67 -6.86
CA ASN A 50 0.77 -10.85 -8.18
C ASN A 50 0.02 -10.10 -9.29
N LEU A 51 -0.13 -8.79 -9.07
CA LEU A 51 -0.84 -7.90 -9.97
C LEU A 51 -0.09 -7.72 -11.31
N THR A 52 -0.77 -7.30 -12.35
CA THR A 52 -0.08 -6.79 -13.54
C THR A 52 0.36 -5.35 -13.32
N GLN A 53 1.17 -4.80 -14.23
CA GLN A 53 1.57 -3.38 -14.13
C GLN A 53 0.37 -2.45 -14.26
N GLU A 54 -0.57 -2.79 -15.14
CA GLU A 54 -1.81 -2.05 -15.39
C GLU A 54 -2.72 -2.07 -14.16
N GLU A 55 -2.90 -3.25 -13.55
CA GLU A 55 -3.66 -3.39 -12.30
C GLU A 55 -3.01 -2.59 -11.16
N TYR A 56 -1.67 -2.63 -11.06
CA TYR A 56 -0.93 -1.86 -10.07
C TYR A 56 -1.05 -0.34 -10.28
N ALA A 57 -1.04 0.12 -11.54
CA ALA A 57 -1.22 1.54 -11.87
C ALA A 57 -2.57 2.08 -11.41
N LEU A 58 -3.63 1.25 -11.45
CA LEU A 58 -4.96 1.62 -10.99
C LEU A 58 -5.08 1.70 -9.46
N ILE A 59 -4.14 1.14 -8.71
CA ILE A 59 -4.14 1.21 -7.23
C ILE A 59 -3.78 2.61 -6.73
N PHE A 60 -2.88 3.33 -7.41
CA PHE A 60 -2.47 4.67 -6.99
C PHE A 60 -3.65 5.63 -6.76
N PRO A 61 -4.55 5.85 -7.75
CA PRO A 61 -5.69 6.73 -7.53
C PRO A 61 -6.68 6.18 -6.48
N ILE A 62 -6.82 4.86 -6.34
CA ILE A 62 -7.67 4.25 -5.30
C ILE A 62 -7.16 4.61 -3.90
N VAL A 63 -5.84 4.56 -3.69
CA VAL A 63 -5.17 4.88 -2.42
C VAL A 63 -5.22 6.38 -2.14
N ILE A 64 -4.98 7.22 -3.15
CA ILE A 64 -5.05 8.69 -3.01
C ILE A 64 -6.47 9.14 -2.62
N CYS A 65 -7.49 8.45 -3.13
CA CYS A 65 -8.89 8.75 -2.82
C CYS A 65 -9.41 8.03 -1.55
N ILE A 66 -8.55 7.48 -0.71
CA ILE A 66 -8.97 7.00 0.63
C ILE A 66 -9.50 8.19 1.42
N LYS A 67 -10.61 7.95 2.13
CA LYS A 67 -11.37 8.97 2.86
C LYS A 67 -10.47 9.75 3.82
N ASP A 68 -10.38 11.06 3.61
CA ASP A 68 -9.61 12.00 4.43
C ASP A 68 -10.55 13.12 4.91
N LYS A 69 -10.72 13.27 6.23
CA LYS A 69 -11.65 14.24 6.83
C LYS A 69 -11.34 15.71 6.49
N THR A 70 -10.16 16.01 5.98
CA THR A 70 -9.74 17.37 5.61
C THR A 70 -10.23 17.82 4.22
N ILE A 71 -10.69 16.89 3.39
CA ILE A 71 -11.18 17.20 2.04
C ILE A 71 -12.61 17.73 2.10
N ASN A 72 -12.86 18.88 1.45
CA ASN A 72 -14.20 19.49 1.43
C ASN A 72 -15.21 18.69 0.60
N ASP A 73 -14.81 18.20 -0.59
CA ASP A 73 -15.67 17.44 -1.49
C ASP A 73 -15.41 15.93 -1.39
N GLN A 74 -15.91 15.33 -0.30
CA GLN A 74 -15.81 13.90 -0.05
C GLN A 74 -16.55 13.06 -1.10
N GLU A 75 -17.65 13.58 -1.63
CA GLU A 75 -18.53 12.85 -2.54
C GLU A 75 -17.84 12.62 -3.88
N THR A 76 -17.25 13.68 -4.45
CA THR A 76 -16.48 13.57 -5.69
C THR A 76 -15.29 12.63 -5.53
N VAL A 77 -14.54 12.74 -4.42
CA VAL A 77 -13.39 11.84 -4.15
C VAL A 77 -13.84 10.39 -4.04
N HIS A 78 -14.94 10.12 -3.32
CA HIS A 78 -15.50 8.78 -3.22
C HIS A 78 -15.98 8.25 -4.57
N HIS A 79 -16.61 9.09 -5.40
CA HIS A 79 -17.04 8.71 -6.74
C HIS A 79 -15.85 8.32 -7.62
N ILE A 80 -14.79 9.13 -7.61
CA ILE A 80 -13.54 8.84 -8.33
C ILE A 80 -12.94 7.51 -7.86
N GLN A 81 -12.90 7.27 -6.55
CA GLN A 81 -12.42 6.01 -5.99
C GLN A 81 -13.22 4.81 -6.53
N CYS A 82 -14.55 4.91 -6.54
CA CYS A 82 -15.44 3.88 -7.08
C CYS A 82 -15.20 3.64 -8.57
N CYS A 83 -14.98 4.69 -9.37
CA CYS A 83 -14.64 4.55 -10.79
C CYS A 83 -13.35 3.76 -10.99
N TYR A 84 -12.29 4.05 -10.22
CA TYR A 84 -11.03 3.33 -10.34
C TYR A 84 -11.10 1.90 -9.80
N LEU A 85 -11.88 1.65 -8.74
CA LEU A 85 -12.16 0.29 -8.26
C LEU A 85 -12.89 -0.55 -9.33
N TYR A 86 -13.87 0.05 -10.00
CA TYR A 86 -14.60 -0.61 -11.09
C TYR A 86 -13.69 -0.87 -12.31
N ALA A 87 -12.86 0.11 -12.68
CA ALA A 87 -11.88 -0.05 -13.75
C ALA A 87 -10.88 -1.17 -13.44
N LEU A 88 -10.39 -1.25 -12.19
CA LEU A 88 -9.49 -2.30 -11.74
C LEU A 88 -10.14 -3.68 -11.83
N TYR A 89 -11.37 -3.83 -11.35
CA TYR A 89 -12.08 -5.11 -11.42
C TYR A 89 -12.34 -5.53 -12.87
N THR A 90 -12.70 -4.59 -13.74
CA THR A 90 -12.85 -4.83 -15.18
C THR A 90 -11.53 -5.26 -15.82
N GLN A 91 -10.42 -4.61 -15.49
CA GLN A 91 -9.08 -4.99 -15.98
C GLN A 91 -8.67 -6.40 -15.54
N MET A 92 -8.96 -6.76 -14.28
CA MET A 92 -8.74 -8.12 -13.78
C MET A 92 -9.56 -9.15 -14.56
N LEU A 93 -10.84 -8.86 -14.84
CA LEU A 93 -11.70 -9.74 -15.64
C LEU A 93 -11.25 -9.87 -17.09
N ALA A 94 -10.57 -8.87 -17.64
CA ALA A 94 -10.03 -8.91 -18.99
C ALA A 94 -8.77 -9.78 -19.12
N THR A 95 -8.05 -10.01 -18.03
CA THR A 95 -6.74 -10.66 -18.03
C THR A 95 -6.68 -11.95 -17.21
N ARG A 96 -7.74 -12.28 -16.46
CA ARG A 96 -7.80 -13.40 -15.52
C ARG A 96 -9.15 -14.11 -15.60
N THR A 97 -9.23 -15.30 -15.01
CA THR A 97 -10.54 -15.96 -14.83
C THR A 97 -11.40 -15.18 -13.83
N GLN A 98 -12.73 -15.33 -13.93
CA GLN A 98 -13.66 -14.66 -13.02
C GLN A 98 -13.40 -15.02 -11.54
N LEU A 99 -13.03 -16.27 -11.26
CA LEU A 99 -12.71 -16.73 -9.90
C LEU A 99 -11.44 -16.07 -9.36
N GLU A 100 -10.38 -16.00 -10.16
CA GLU A 100 -9.13 -15.34 -9.79
C GLU A 100 -9.33 -13.84 -9.56
N ALA A 101 -9.99 -13.16 -10.50
CA ALA A 101 -10.28 -11.73 -10.41
C ALA A 101 -11.06 -11.40 -9.13
N LYS A 102 -12.12 -12.15 -8.83
CA LYS A 102 -12.91 -11.98 -7.60
C LYS A 102 -12.07 -12.22 -6.34
N THR A 103 -11.22 -13.23 -6.35
CA THR A 103 -10.38 -13.59 -5.19
C THR A 103 -9.32 -12.52 -4.94
N ILE A 104 -8.58 -12.12 -5.97
CA ILE A 104 -7.54 -11.08 -5.87
C ILE A 104 -8.16 -9.74 -5.49
N PHE A 105 -9.28 -9.35 -6.10
CA PHE A 105 -9.96 -8.10 -5.79
C PHE A 105 -10.43 -8.05 -4.33
N ARG A 106 -11.02 -9.14 -3.81
CA ARG A 106 -11.41 -9.23 -2.40
C ARG A 106 -10.19 -9.12 -1.48
N ASN A 107 -9.11 -9.83 -1.78
CA ASN A 107 -7.89 -9.79 -0.99
C ASN A 107 -7.26 -8.40 -1.01
N LEU A 108 -7.27 -7.73 -2.16
CA LEU A 108 -6.81 -6.35 -2.30
C LEU A 108 -7.62 -5.42 -1.40
N LEU A 109 -8.96 -5.49 -1.42
CA LEU A 109 -9.80 -4.64 -0.56
C LEU A 109 -9.51 -4.86 0.93
N GLN A 110 -9.26 -6.10 1.33
CA GLN A 110 -8.82 -6.41 2.70
C GLN A 110 -7.47 -5.77 2.99
N ILE A 111 -6.48 -5.88 2.10
CA ILE A 111 -5.16 -5.27 2.27
C ILE A 111 -5.26 -3.75 2.37
N LEU A 112 -6.03 -3.10 1.48
CA LEU A 112 -6.24 -1.66 1.48
C LEU A 112 -6.94 -1.15 2.74
N SER A 113 -7.79 -1.97 3.38
CA SER A 113 -8.44 -1.60 4.65
C SER A 113 -7.45 -1.43 5.82
N PHE A 114 -6.24 -1.98 5.71
CA PHE A 114 -5.17 -1.79 6.71
C PHE A 114 -4.36 -0.51 6.50
N LEU A 115 -4.46 0.15 5.34
CA LEU A 115 -3.69 1.37 5.06
C LEU A 115 -3.98 2.53 6.03
N PRO A 116 -5.24 2.83 6.41
CA PRO A 116 -5.50 3.88 7.38
C PRO A 116 -4.83 3.64 8.74
N LEU A 117 -4.82 2.40 9.22
CA LEU A 117 -4.16 2.01 10.46
C LEU A 117 -2.64 2.19 10.36
N LEU A 118 -2.04 1.76 9.24
CA LEU A 118 -0.63 1.98 8.97
C LEU A 118 -0.28 3.47 8.96
N ASN A 119 -1.11 4.30 8.32
CA ASN A 119 -0.92 5.75 8.29
C ASN A 119 -0.97 6.36 9.69
N GLU A 120 -1.92 5.96 10.54
CA GLU A 120 -2.05 6.44 11.92
C GLU A 120 -0.84 6.04 12.79
N LEU A 121 -0.40 4.79 12.69
CA LEU A 121 0.79 4.32 13.39
C LEU A 121 2.06 5.05 12.93
N GLN A 122 2.16 5.28 11.62
CA GLN A 122 3.26 6.05 11.04
C GLN A 122 3.23 7.50 11.50
N GLU A 123 2.07 8.17 11.52
CA GLU A 123 1.93 9.54 12.03
C GLU A 123 2.34 9.63 13.50
N LYS A 124 1.91 8.69 14.34
CA LYS A 124 2.28 8.67 15.75
C LYS A 124 3.79 8.47 15.97
N LYS A 125 4.44 7.60 15.19
CA LYS A 125 5.85 7.24 15.35
C LYS A 125 6.81 8.19 14.64
N VAL A 126 6.47 8.65 13.45
CA VAL A 126 7.29 9.54 12.63
C VAL A 126 7.00 10.99 12.97
N GLY A 127 5.75 11.37 13.20
CA GLY A 127 5.38 12.73 13.60
C GLY A 127 5.89 13.13 14.98
N SER A 128 6.31 12.16 15.81
CA SER A 128 7.00 12.41 17.08
C SER A 128 8.53 12.50 16.97
N ILE A 129 9.09 12.27 15.77
CA ILE A 129 10.51 12.49 15.51
C ILE A 129 10.73 13.98 15.33
N ILE A 130 11.27 14.63 16.36
CA ILE A 130 11.70 16.03 16.30
C ILE A 130 13.01 16.06 15.50
N PRO A 131 13.09 16.78 14.37
CA PRO A 131 14.35 17.01 13.69
C PRO A 131 15.26 17.85 14.61
N GLU A 132 16.48 17.38 14.86
CA GLU A 132 17.54 18.19 15.49
C GLU A 132 17.98 19.35 14.58
#